data_AF-A0A847X0C9-F1
#
_entry.id   AF-A0A847X0C9-F1
#
_cell.length_a   1.000
_cell.length_b   1.000
_cell.length_c   1.000
_cell.angle_alpha   90.00
_cell.angle_beta   90.00
_cell.angle_gamma   90.00
#
_symmetry.space_group_name_H-M   'P 1'
#
loop_
_entity.id
_entity.type
_entity.pdbx_description
1 polymer ?
#
loop_
_entity_poly.entity_id
_entity_poly.type
_entity_poly.pdbx_seq_one_letter_code
_entity_poly.pdbx_strand_id
1 'polypeptide(L)'
;YSIKFVHGVFFGPEPTELDRVPHEPPALMRRPIEILVLACLTVGIIPGIAIGPYLAAAVQSVLGAETPYYSLSVWHGFNLPLIMSFVALVGGAAIYVPYYRRLRNIDGVPFTRGLRGQRIFERLLVTATGRWATRFVQIFGTQRLQPQVFTVIFIALAAGIGAGFARMGTIPLPDNFDPVLGLVWLVGGISAIGAAHQAKFHRLAAMILMGGAGLATCITFAWFSAPDLALTQLLAEIATTVLILLGLRWLPKRLPQREVTTWKIRLRRVRDFGLAAIAGLGTALASYAIMTRDAPEGISDFFLTKAYTEGGGTNVVNVMLVDFRGFDTMGEITVLGVVALAVFGLLRRFRPAADSVQPPEQQTSIGDDEALRERIAHDFLRIPALIMNWVFPIIVVTAIYMFLRGHDLPGGGFIAGIILSLGFVLQYMAGGTRWVEERLRIYPLAWISWGLAFALLTGLGAVVLGSPFLTSAFAYADIPFIGKVPMATALIFDLGVFVLVVGATVVMLIALAHQSIRRPKPAGATKLVARKGADKWN
;
A
#
# COMPACT_ATOMS: atom_id res chain seq x y z
N TYR A 1 -37.58 5.27 50.58
CA TYR A 1 -36.16 5.09 50.93
C TYR A 1 -35.75 6.02 52.07
N SER A 2 -36.19 7.29 52.09
CA SER A 2 -35.89 8.27 53.16
C SER A 2 -36.21 7.75 54.57
N ILE A 3 -37.40 7.17 54.77
CA ILE A 3 -37.78 6.55 56.06
C ILE A 3 -36.82 5.39 56.40
N LYS A 4 -36.48 4.53 55.43
CA LYS A 4 -35.49 3.44 55.62
C LYS A 4 -34.11 3.98 56.01
N PHE A 5 -33.68 5.09 55.41
CA PHE A 5 -32.41 5.73 55.70
C PHE A 5 -32.39 6.27 57.13
N VAL A 6 -33.38 7.09 57.53
CA VAL A 6 -33.44 7.67 58.88
C VAL A 6 -33.60 6.60 59.96
N HIS A 7 -34.58 5.70 59.81
CA HIS A 7 -34.81 4.62 60.78
C HIS A 7 -33.63 3.64 60.84
N GLY A 8 -33.03 3.29 59.70
CA GLY A 8 -31.92 2.34 59.64
C GLY A 8 -30.59 2.89 60.17
N VAL A 9 -30.36 4.19 60.08
CA VAL A 9 -29.12 4.84 60.54
C VAL A 9 -29.20 5.28 62.00
N PHE A 10 -30.32 5.88 62.43
CA PHE A 10 -30.42 6.55 63.74
C PHE A 10 -31.21 5.79 64.80
N PHE A 11 -32.08 4.86 64.41
CA PHE A 11 -32.98 4.15 65.35
C PHE A 11 -32.72 2.64 65.40
N GLY A 12 -31.58 2.19 64.86
CA GLY A 12 -31.11 0.81 64.95
C GLY A 12 -30.44 0.48 66.29
N PRO A 13 -30.13 -0.80 66.55
CA PRO A 13 -29.32 -1.18 67.70
C PRO A 13 -27.91 -0.56 67.61
N GLU A 14 -27.32 -0.25 68.75
CA GLU A 14 -25.97 0.30 68.81
C GLU A 14 -24.97 -0.67 68.16
N PRO A 15 -24.03 -0.16 67.32
CA PRO A 15 -23.04 -1.00 66.67
C PRO A 15 -22.01 -1.52 67.69
N THR A 16 -21.84 -2.84 67.74
CA THR A 16 -21.00 -3.53 68.75
C THR A 16 -19.57 -3.82 68.28
N GLU A 17 -19.29 -3.72 66.98
CA GLU A 17 -17.99 -4.07 66.36
C GLU A 17 -17.34 -2.85 65.70
N LEU A 18 -17.06 -1.81 66.49
CA LEU A 18 -16.35 -0.61 65.99
C LEU A 18 -14.97 -0.49 66.63
N ASP A 19 -13.94 -0.27 65.80
CA ASP A 19 -12.56 -0.03 66.24
C ASP A 19 -12.38 1.30 66.98
N ARG A 20 -13.34 2.23 66.87
CA ARG A 20 -13.33 3.55 67.51
C ARG A 20 -14.70 3.89 68.06
N VAL A 21 -14.71 4.55 69.22
CA VAL A 21 -15.95 5.08 69.83
C VAL A 21 -16.46 6.23 68.96
N PRO A 22 -17.70 6.18 68.45
CA PRO A 22 -18.32 7.30 67.75
C PRO A 22 -18.36 8.53 68.64
N HIS A 23 -17.88 9.66 68.13
CA HIS A 23 -17.97 10.95 68.80
C HIS A 23 -18.65 11.96 67.89
N GLU A 24 -19.24 13.01 68.48
CA GLU A 24 -19.77 14.15 67.74
C GLU A 24 -18.69 14.74 66.82
N PRO A 25 -19.00 15.07 65.55
CA PRO A 25 -18.04 15.69 64.65
C PRO A 25 -17.63 17.07 65.18
N PRO A 26 -16.35 17.47 65.03
CA PRO A 26 -15.90 18.80 65.40
C PRO A 26 -16.73 19.92 64.75
N ALA A 27 -16.89 21.05 65.45
CA ALA A 27 -17.77 22.14 65.02
C ALA A 27 -17.52 22.62 63.57
N LEU A 28 -16.27 22.63 63.10
CA LEU A 28 -15.94 23.05 61.73
C LEU A 28 -16.46 22.07 60.66
N MET A 29 -16.60 20.78 60.96
CA MET A 29 -17.24 19.81 60.06
C MET A 29 -18.77 19.93 60.06
N ARG A 30 -19.35 20.38 61.18
CA ARG A 30 -20.81 20.52 61.36
C ARG A 30 -21.36 21.80 60.72
N ARG A 31 -20.64 22.92 60.81
CA ARG A 31 -21.09 24.25 60.32
C ARG A 31 -21.60 24.25 58.86
N PRO A 32 -20.94 23.64 57.85
CA PRO A 32 -21.47 23.61 56.49
C PRO A 32 -22.82 22.90 56.39
N ILE A 33 -23.01 21.82 57.16
CA ILE A 33 -24.27 21.07 57.21
C ILE A 33 -25.35 21.90 57.92
N GLU A 34 -25.02 22.57 59.03
CA GLU A 34 -25.95 23.47 59.73
C GLU A 34 -26.44 24.61 58.83
N ILE A 35 -25.54 25.21 58.04
CA ILE A 35 -25.88 26.25 57.06
C ILE A 35 -26.82 25.67 55.99
N LEU A 36 -26.55 24.46 55.50
CA LEU A 36 -27.42 23.79 54.52
C LEU A 36 -28.81 23.48 55.12
N VAL A 37 -28.88 23.04 56.37
CA VAL A 37 -30.14 22.83 57.09
C VAL A 37 -30.88 24.14 57.28
N LEU A 38 -30.19 25.21 57.68
CA LEU A 38 -30.77 26.55 57.83
C LEU A 38 -31.32 27.06 56.49
N ALA A 39 -30.59 26.84 55.39
CA ALA A 39 -31.05 27.18 54.04
C ALA A 39 -32.31 26.38 53.66
N CYS A 40 -32.33 25.06 53.89
CA CYS A 40 -33.51 24.21 53.66
C CYS A 40 -34.73 24.68 54.46
N LEU A 41 -34.54 25.03 55.75
CA LEU A 41 -35.61 25.57 56.59
C LEU A 41 -36.08 26.95 56.11
N THR A 42 -35.15 27.83 55.75
CA THR A 42 -35.46 29.19 55.27
C THR A 42 -36.30 29.12 53.98
N VAL A 43 -35.89 28.28 53.03
CA VAL A 43 -36.64 28.04 51.78
C VAL A 43 -37.98 27.36 52.07
N GLY A 44 -38.04 26.42 53.01
CA GLY A 44 -39.27 25.70 53.35
C GLY A 44 -40.31 26.54 54.10
N ILE A 45 -39.89 27.50 54.94
CA ILE A 45 -40.77 28.31 55.80
C ILE A 45 -41.16 29.63 55.12
N ILE A 46 -40.27 30.26 54.35
CA ILE A 46 -40.53 31.56 53.71
C ILE A 46 -40.08 31.55 52.23
N PRO A 47 -40.64 30.65 51.39
CA PRO A 47 -40.18 30.44 50.02
C PRO A 47 -40.32 31.69 49.14
N GLY A 48 -41.42 32.45 49.31
CA GLY A 48 -41.68 33.64 48.50
C GLY A 48 -40.61 34.72 48.63
N ILE A 49 -40.04 34.90 49.81
CA ILE A 49 -38.95 35.88 50.06
C ILE A 49 -37.59 35.25 49.74
N ALA A 50 -37.36 34.01 50.15
CA ALA A 50 -36.07 33.37 50.05
C ALA A 50 -35.65 33.05 48.61
N ILE A 51 -36.55 32.45 47.81
CA ILE A 51 -36.23 31.96 46.45
C ILE A 51 -37.11 32.56 45.35
N GLY A 52 -38.20 33.25 45.71
CA GLY A 52 -39.20 33.73 44.75
C GLY A 52 -38.66 34.50 43.54
N PRO A 53 -37.87 35.58 43.73
CA PRO A 53 -37.33 36.36 42.63
C PRO A 53 -36.40 35.55 41.70
N TYR A 54 -35.57 34.69 42.29
CA TYR A 54 -34.63 33.84 41.55
C TYR A 54 -35.35 32.75 40.75
N LEU A 55 -36.38 32.13 41.34
CA LEU A 55 -37.19 31.13 40.66
C LEU A 55 -37.99 31.77 39.53
N ALA A 56 -38.55 32.97 39.73
CA ALA A 56 -39.27 33.70 38.69
C ALA A 56 -38.38 33.99 37.48
N ALA A 57 -37.17 34.50 37.71
CA ALA A 57 -36.21 34.74 36.64
C ALA A 57 -35.85 33.44 35.89
N ALA A 58 -35.59 32.34 36.62
CA ALA A 58 -35.27 31.05 36.02
C ALA A 58 -36.44 30.49 35.19
N VAL A 59 -37.66 30.50 35.73
CA VAL A 59 -38.86 29.99 35.06
C VAL A 59 -39.19 30.83 33.82
N GLN A 60 -39.11 32.16 33.92
CA GLN A 60 -39.33 33.06 32.78
C GLN A 60 -38.27 32.90 31.70
N SER A 61 -37.01 32.62 32.06
CA SER A 61 -35.95 32.36 31.08
C SER A 61 -36.16 31.08 30.27
N VAL A 62 -36.79 30.06 30.86
CA VAL A 62 -37.01 28.75 30.22
C VAL A 62 -38.34 28.71 29.48
N LEU A 63 -39.42 29.23 30.08
CA LEU A 63 -40.79 29.13 29.55
C LEU A 63 -41.29 30.41 28.86
N GLY A 64 -40.59 31.54 28.98
CA GLY A 64 -40.91 32.77 28.26
C GLY A 64 -42.32 33.29 28.54
N ALA A 65 -43.12 33.47 27.47
CA ALA A 65 -44.49 33.96 27.57
C ALA A 65 -45.50 32.88 28.04
N GLU A 66 -45.12 31.59 28.03
CA GLU A 66 -45.98 30.49 28.46
C GLU A 66 -45.87 30.17 29.96
N THR A 67 -45.28 31.08 30.76
CA THR A 67 -45.16 30.86 32.21
C THR A 67 -46.53 30.79 32.87
N PRO A 68 -46.93 29.64 33.45
CA PRO A 68 -48.20 29.54 34.15
C PRO A 68 -48.16 30.34 35.44
N TYR A 69 -49.32 30.83 35.89
CA TYR A 69 -49.43 31.45 37.20
C TYR A 69 -49.09 30.42 38.29
N TYR A 70 -48.15 30.77 39.16
CA TYR A 70 -47.77 29.97 40.33
C TYR A 70 -47.65 30.84 41.57
N SER A 71 -47.83 30.25 42.74
CA SER A 71 -47.69 30.93 44.04
C SER A 71 -46.77 30.16 44.97
N LEU A 72 -45.81 30.85 45.58
CA LEU A 72 -44.87 30.30 46.54
C LEU A 72 -45.31 30.64 47.96
N SER A 73 -46.25 29.86 48.49
CA SER A 73 -46.64 29.89 49.91
C SER A 73 -46.40 28.53 50.56
N VAL A 74 -46.31 28.49 51.88
CA VAL A 74 -46.20 27.22 52.64
C VAL A 74 -47.56 26.53 52.72
N TRP A 75 -48.63 27.32 52.70
CA TRP A 75 -50.00 26.85 52.80
C TRP A 75 -50.82 27.36 51.61
N HIS A 76 -51.48 26.43 50.93
CA HIS A 76 -52.35 26.69 49.77
C HIS A 76 -53.77 26.14 50.00
N GLY A 77 -54.12 25.76 51.23
CA GLY A 77 -55.40 25.12 51.58
C GLY A 77 -55.47 23.64 51.21
N PHE A 78 -56.66 23.05 51.38
CA PHE A 78 -56.92 21.66 51.01
C PHE A 78 -57.04 21.52 49.49
N ASN A 79 -55.96 21.06 48.85
CA ASN A 79 -55.87 20.90 47.41
C ASN A 79 -55.35 19.51 47.01
N LEU A 80 -55.38 19.20 45.72
CA LEU A 80 -54.92 17.91 45.19
C LEU A 80 -53.43 17.62 45.49
N PRO A 81 -52.48 18.57 45.33
CA PRO A 81 -51.08 18.37 45.73
C PRO A 81 -50.88 17.98 47.21
N LEU A 82 -51.64 18.59 48.12
CA LEU A 82 -51.60 18.25 49.55
C LEU A 82 -52.10 16.82 49.77
N ILE A 83 -53.20 16.43 49.13
CA ILE A 83 -53.73 15.05 49.19
C ILE A 83 -52.69 14.07 48.63
N MET A 84 -52.06 14.34 47.48
CA MET A 84 -51.03 13.48 46.89
C MET A 84 -49.80 13.35 47.80
N SER A 85 -49.41 14.42 48.48
CA SER A 85 -48.32 14.41 49.46
C SER A 85 -48.66 13.54 50.67
N PHE A 86 -49.90 13.64 51.16
CA PHE A 86 -50.40 12.80 52.24
C PHE A 86 -50.46 11.33 51.84
N VAL A 87 -50.95 11.02 50.62
CA VAL A 87 -50.95 9.67 50.06
C VAL A 87 -49.52 9.14 49.90
N ALA A 88 -48.57 9.95 49.44
CA ALA A 88 -47.17 9.54 49.31
C ALA A 88 -46.52 9.27 50.67
N LEU A 89 -46.80 10.11 51.68
CA LEU A 89 -46.28 9.96 53.04
C LEU A 89 -46.88 8.73 53.73
N VAL A 90 -48.21 8.65 53.80
CA VAL A 90 -48.94 7.55 54.43
C VAL A 90 -48.72 6.26 53.66
N GLY A 91 -48.75 6.28 52.33
CA GLY A 91 -48.45 5.12 51.49
C GLY A 91 -47.00 4.64 51.66
N GLY A 92 -46.04 5.56 51.69
CA GLY A 92 -44.64 5.25 51.97
C GLY A 92 -44.44 4.62 53.36
N ALA A 93 -45.13 5.13 54.38
CA ALA A 93 -45.12 4.57 55.72
C ALA A 93 -45.82 3.21 55.79
N ALA A 94 -47.00 3.07 55.16
CA ALA A 94 -47.76 1.83 55.09
C ALA A 94 -47.01 0.72 54.34
N ILE A 95 -46.13 1.06 53.39
CA ILE A 95 -45.22 0.11 52.75
C ILE A 95 -44.03 -0.20 53.67
N TYR A 96 -43.45 0.80 54.33
CA TYR A 96 -42.23 0.60 55.12
C TYR A 96 -42.46 -0.14 56.43
N VAL A 97 -43.46 0.27 57.23
CA VAL A 97 -43.72 -0.20 58.59
C VAL A 97 -43.98 -1.72 58.66
N PRO A 98 -44.80 -2.36 57.81
CA PRO A 98 -44.98 -3.81 57.86
C PRO A 98 -43.79 -4.58 57.27
N TYR A 99 -43.04 -3.99 56.34
CA TYR A 99 -41.97 -4.67 55.60
C TYR A 99 -40.55 -4.30 56.05
N TYR A 100 -40.35 -3.52 57.11
CA TYR A 100 -39.02 -3.00 57.49
C TYR A 100 -37.99 -4.12 57.73
N ARG A 101 -38.41 -5.23 58.38
CA ARG A 101 -37.53 -6.38 58.64
C ARG A 101 -37.07 -7.07 57.36
N ARG A 102 -37.98 -7.20 56.38
CA ARG A 102 -37.71 -7.83 55.09
C ARG A 102 -36.87 -6.93 54.18
N LEU A 103 -37.13 -5.62 54.20
CA LEU A 103 -36.43 -4.61 53.41
C LEU A 103 -35.03 -4.29 53.95
N ARG A 104 -34.69 -4.69 55.19
CA ARG A 104 -33.36 -4.48 55.80
C ARG A 104 -32.26 -5.24 55.04
N ASN A 105 -32.53 -6.47 54.62
CA ASN A 105 -31.53 -7.39 54.05
C ASN A 105 -31.61 -7.53 52.51
N ILE A 106 -32.43 -6.69 51.86
CA ILE A 106 -32.59 -6.71 50.40
C ILE A 106 -31.72 -5.61 49.79
N ASP A 107 -30.62 -6.02 49.16
CA ASP A 107 -29.79 -5.14 48.33
C ASP A 107 -30.30 -5.11 46.89
N GLY A 108 -31.12 -4.10 46.59
CA GLY A 108 -31.63 -3.82 45.26
C GLY A 108 -33.03 -4.39 44.97
N VAL A 109 -33.64 -3.92 43.89
CA VAL A 109 -35.00 -4.35 43.49
C VAL A 109 -34.92 -5.77 42.90
N PRO A 110 -35.82 -6.71 43.28
CA PRO A 110 -35.76 -8.12 42.85
C PRO A 110 -35.62 -8.30 41.33
N PHE A 111 -36.27 -7.45 40.54
CA PHE A 111 -36.31 -7.56 39.07
C PHE A 111 -35.15 -6.85 38.35
N THR A 112 -34.50 -5.85 38.97
CA THR A 112 -33.43 -5.07 38.31
C THR A 112 -32.03 -5.39 38.85
N ARG A 113 -31.91 -6.33 39.79
CA ARG A 113 -30.63 -6.70 40.44
C ARG A 113 -29.53 -7.14 39.46
N GLY A 114 -29.92 -7.73 38.31
CA GLY A 114 -29.02 -8.13 37.23
C GLY A 114 -28.60 -7.02 36.26
N LEU A 115 -29.38 -5.93 36.19
CA LEU A 115 -29.17 -4.82 35.27
C LEU A 115 -28.32 -3.73 35.93
N ARG A 116 -27.04 -4.03 36.15
CA ARG A 116 -26.07 -3.01 36.59
C ARG A 116 -25.51 -2.28 35.38
N GLY A 117 -25.81 -0.99 35.24
CA GLY A 117 -25.33 -0.14 34.14
C GLY A 117 -23.81 -0.23 33.92
N GLN A 118 -23.04 -0.25 35.01
CA GLN A 118 -21.59 -0.45 34.97
C GLN A 118 -21.18 -1.75 34.24
N ARG A 119 -21.80 -2.89 34.57
CA ARG A 119 -21.47 -4.18 33.95
C ARG A 119 -21.82 -4.21 32.46
N ILE A 120 -22.91 -3.55 32.08
CA ILE A 120 -23.32 -3.44 30.68
C ILE A 120 -22.29 -2.60 29.92
N PHE A 121 -21.90 -1.46 30.48
CA PHE A 121 -20.88 -0.57 29.90
C PHE A 121 -19.53 -1.27 29.73
N GLU A 122 -19.02 -1.92 30.78
CA GLU A 122 -17.74 -2.65 30.74
C GLU A 122 -17.77 -3.78 29.71
N ARG A 123 -18.87 -4.55 29.65
CA ARG A 123 -19.03 -5.60 28.62
C ARG A 123 -19.02 -5.01 27.22
N LEU A 124 -19.73 -3.91 27.01
CA LEU A 124 -19.81 -3.26 25.70
C LEU A 124 -18.42 -2.76 25.30
N LEU A 125 -17.71 -2.09 26.21
CA LEU A 125 -16.35 -1.60 25.99
C LEU A 125 -15.39 -2.75 25.63
N VAL A 126 -15.36 -3.83 26.40
CA VAL A 126 -14.50 -5.00 26.13
C VAL A 126 -14.89 -5.69 24.81
N THR A 127 -16.17 -5.78 24.48
CA THR A 127 -16.58 -6.36 23.19
C THR A 127 -16.17 -5.49 22.00
N ALA A 128 -16.35 -4.17 22.10
CA ALA A 128 -15.99 -3.23 21.06
C ALA A 128 -14.47 -3.18 20.84
N THR A 129 -13.70 -3.00 21.92
CA THR A 129 -12.23 -2.86 21.82
C THR A 129 -11.53 -4.21 21.64
N GLY A 130 -11.95 -5.24 22.37
CA GLY A 130 -11.29 -6.54 22.33
C GLY A 130 -11.68 -7.36 21.10
N ARG A 131 -12.97 -7.54 20.84
CA ARG A 131 -13.43 -8.47 19.80
C ARG A 131 -13.62 -7.79 18.45
N TRP A 132 -14.32 -6.65 18.42
CA TRP A 132 -14.64 -5.99 17.15
C TRP A 132 -13.42 -5.31 16.55
N ALA A 133 -12.68 -4.50 17.31
CA ALA A 133 -11.49 -3.84 16.80
C ALA A 133 -10.44 -4.85 16.33
N THR A 134 -10.17 -5.91 17.12
CA THR A 134 -9.22 -6.97 16.70
C THR A 134 -9.69 -7.69 15.44
N ARG A 135 -10.98 -8.02 15.32
CA ARG A 135 -11.51 -8.61 14.07
C ARG A 135 -11.40 -7.66 12.89
N PHE A 136 -11.68 -6.39 13.09
CA PHE A 136 -11.54 -5.36 12.06
C PHE A 136 -10.11 -5.27 11.56
N VAL A 137 -9.13 -5.23 12.47
CA VAL A 137 -7.69 -5.24 12.15
C VAL A 137 -7.26 -6.56 11.50
N GLN A 138 -7.85 -7.70 11.87
CA GLN A 138 -7.53 -8.97 11.20
C GLN A 138 -8.05 -9.06 9.76
N ILE A 139 -9.14 -8.34 9.45
CA ILE A 139 -9.77 -8.31 8.11
C ILE A 139 -9.11 -7.24 7.23
N PHE A 140 -8.95 -6.02 7.76
CA PHE A 140 -8.49 -4.84 7.01
C PHE A 140 -7.06 -4.40 7.33
N GLY A 141 -6.38 -5.09 8.25
CA GLY A 141 -5.03 -4.71 8.67
C GLY A 141 -3.97 -4.93 7.59
N THR A 142 -2.85 -4.24 7.77
CA THR A 142 -1.74 -4.17 6.80
C THR A 142 -0.82 -5.39 6.81
N GLN A 143 -1.08 -6.40 7.65
CA GLN A 143 -0.21 -7.57 7.82
C GLN A 143 -0.33 -8.59 6.66
N ARG A 144 -1.40 -8.53 5.87
CA ARG A 144 -1.65 -9.47 4.77
C ARG A 144 -1.86 -8.72 3.47
N LEU A 145 -1.02 -9.01 2.48
CA LEU A 145 -1.11 -8.39 1.14
C LEU A 145 -2.38 -8.80 0.39
N GLN A 146 -2.82 -10.06 0.51
CA GLN A 146 -3.98 -10.55 -0.25
C GLN A 146 -5.28 -9.79 0.05
N PRO A 147 -5.69 -9.55 1.32
CA PRO A 147 -6.84 -8.68 1.62
C PRO A 147 -6.68 -7.23 1.14
N GLN A 148 -5.47 -6.67 1.19
CA GLN A 148 -5.20 -5.29 0.72
C GLN A 148 -5.41 -5.19 -0.79
N VAL A 149 -4.75 -6.07 -1.56
CA VAL A 149 -4.90 -6.12 -3.02
C VAL A 149 -6.35 -6.40 -3.42
N PHE A 150 -7.01 -7.34 -2.73
CA PHE A 150 -8.44 -7.60 -2.94
C PHE A 150 -9.28 -6.34 -2.72
N THR A 151 -9.06 -5.61 -1.61
CA THR A 151 -9.84 -4.42 -1.27
C THR A 151 -9.60 -3.29 -2.27
N VAL A 152 -8.34 -3.07 -2.69
CA VAL A 152 -8.01 -2.05 -3.70
C VAL A 152 -8.66 -2.37 -5.04
N ILE A 153 -8.52 -3.59 -5.54
CA ILE A 153 -9.13 -4.01 -6.82
C ILE A 153 -10.65 -3.97 -6.72
N PHE A 154 -11.23 -4.42 -5.60
CA PHE A 154 -12.67 -4.40 -5.39
C PHE A 154 -13.23 -2.97 -5.37
N ILE A 155 -12.60 -2.05 -4.64
CA ILE A 155 -13.02 -0.64 -4.60
C ILE A 155 -12.86 0.00 -5.98
N ALA A 156 -11.73 -0.23 -6.67
CA ALA A 156 -11.50 0.29 -8.01
C ALA A 156 -12.57 -0.22 -8.99
N LEU A 157 -12.91 -1.50 -8.92
CA LEU A 157 -13.96 -2.11 -9.74
C LEU A 157 -15.34 -1.53 -9.39
N ALA A 158 -15.68 -1.41 -8.11
CA ALA A 158 -16.95 -0.82 -7.68
C ALA A 158 -17.09 0.64 -8.13
N ALA A 159 -16.01 1.42 -8.03
CA ALA A 159 -15.95 2.79 -8.53
C ALA A 159 -16.07 2.84 -10.06
N GLY A 160 -15.37 1.96 -10.78
CA GLY A 160 -15.42 1.85 -12.24
C GLY A 160 -16.83 1.47 -12.74
N ILE A 161 -17.48 0.50 -12.10
CA ILE A 161 -18.86 0.12 -12.41
C ILE A 161 -19.81 1.29 -12.08
N GLY A 162 -19.66 1.91 -10.91
CA GLY A 162 -20.50 3.05 -10.49
C GLY A 162 -20.40 4.25 -11.44
N ALA A 163 -19.18 4.56 -11.91
CA ALA A 163 -18.95 5.65 -12.85
C ALA A 163 -19.32 5.28 -14.30
N GLY A 164 -19.07 4.04 -14.71
CA GLY A 164 -19.21 3.56 -16.08
C GLY A 164 -20.62 3.12 -16.47
N PHE A 165 -21.38 2.51 -15.56
CA PHE A 165 -22.69 1.92 -15.87
C PHE A 165 -23.68 2.96 -16.42
N ALA A 166 -23.65 4.20 -15.90
CA ALA A 166 -24.52 5.27 -16.36
C ALA A 166 -24.04 5.97 -17.65
N ARG A 167 -22.78 5.78 -18.05
CA ARG A 167 -22.11 6.54 -19.14
C ARG A 167 -21.68 5.69 -20.33
N MET A 168 -21.95 4.38 -20.28
CA MET A 168 -21.44 3.42 -21.26
C MET A 168 -22.04 3.64 -22.66
N GLY A 169 -23.32 3.99 -22.74
CA GLY A 169 -24.01 4.23 -24.02
C GLY A 169 -24.09 2.98 -24.90
N THR A 170 -24.37 3.16 -26.19
CA THR A 170 -24.32 2.08 -27.18
C THR A 170 -22.89 1.82 -27.61
N ILE A 171 -22.42 0.58 -27.45
CA ILE A 171 -21.09 0.16 -27.90
C ILE A 171 -21.25 -0.47 -29.28
N PRO A 172 -20.61 0.06 -30.34
CA PRO A 172 -20.68 -0.54 -31.67
C PRO A 172 -19.98 -1.90 -31.69
N LEU A 173 -20.42 -2.79 -32.58
CA LEU A 173 -19.72 -4.04 -32.85
C LEU A 173 -18.53 -3.78 -33.80
N PRO A 174 -17.45 -4.56 -33.72
CA PRO A 174 -16.30 -4.34 -34.59
C PRO A 174 -16.61 -4.82 -36.01
N ASP A 175 -16.43 -3.94 -36.99
CA ASP A 175 -16.68 -4.25 -38.41
C ASP A 175 -15.58 -5.11 -39.04
N ASN A 176 -14.36 -5.07 -38.50
CA ASN A 176 -13.19 -5.78 -39.01
C ASN A 176 -12.44 -6.50 -37.88
N PHE A 177 -12.01 -7.74 -38.15
CA PHE A 177 -11.19 -8.55 -37.26
C PHE A 177 -9.95 -9.05 -38.02
N ASP A 178 -8.76 -8.71 -37.51
CA ASP A 178 -7.50 -9.24 -38.03
C ASP A 178 -7.20 -10.61 -37.39
N PRO A 179 -7.27 -11.72 -38.16
CA PRO A 179 -7.08 -13.05 -37.60
C PRO A 179 -5.63 -13.30 -37.14
N VAL A 180 -4.64 -12.62 -37.71
CA VAL A 180 -3.23 -12.77 -37.32
C VAL A 180 -3.01 -12.12 -35.96
N LEU A 181 -3.47 -10.88 -35.78
CA LEU A 181 -3.39 -10.20 -34.50
C LEU A 181 -4.24 -10.91 -33.44
N GLY A 182 -5.41 -11.45 -33.83
CA GLY A 182 -6.24 -12.29 -32.97
C GLY A 182 -5.52 -13.55 -32.48
N LEU A 183 -4.75 -14.22 -33.35
CA LEU A 183 -3.93 -15.38 -32.97
C LEU A 183 -2.80 -14.98 -32.01
N VAL A 184 -2.12 -13.86 -32.25
CA VAL A 184 -1.05 -13.34 -31.37
C VAL A 184 -1.61 -13.09 -29.96
N TRP A 185 -2.77 -12.45 -29.84
CA TRP A 185 -3.41 -12.20 -28.55
C TRP A 185 -3.99 -13.45 -27.90
N LEU A 186 -4.44 -14.43 -28.68
CA LEU A 186 -4.86 -15.74 -28.15
C LEU A 186 -3.67 -16.46 -27.52
N VAL A 187 -2.52 -16.50 -28.21
CA VAL A 187 -1.28 -17.11 -27.68
C VAL A 187 -0.78 -16.32 -26.45
N GLY A 188 -0.79 -14.98 -26.51
CA GLY A 188 -0.43 -14.12 -25.40
C GLY A 188 -1.33 -14.32 -24.18
N GLY A 189 -2.64 -14.42 -24.38
CA GLY A 189 -3.65 -14.69 -23.35
C GLY A 189 -3.49 -16.07 -22.70
N ILE A 190 -3.28 -17.12 -23.50
CA ILE A 190 -2.98 -18.47 -23.00
C ILE A 190 -1.70 -18.44 -22.16
N SER A 191 -0.68 -17.71 -22.62
CA SER A 191 0.60 -17.57 -21.93
C SER A 191 0.43 -16.84 -20.60
N ALA A 192 -0.32 -15.74 -20.55
CA ALA A 192 -0.61 -15.01 -19.30
C ALA A 192 -1.40 -15.86 -18.29
N ILE A 193 -2.44 -16.59 -18.74
CA ILE A 193 -3.22 -17.50 -17.88
C ILE A 193 -2.32 -18.65 -17.39
N GLY A 194 -1.51 -19.21 -18.28
CA GLY A 194 -0.54 -20.26 -17.94
C GLY A 194 0.50 -19.77 -16.93
N ALA A 195 1.01 -18.55 -17.08
CA ALA A 195 1.94 -17.95 -16.14
C ALA A 195 1.32 -17.81 -14.74
N ALA A 196 0.09 -17.30 -14.66
CA ALA A 196 -0.66 -17.19 -13.40
C ALA A 196 -0.92 -18.55 -12.74
N HIS A 197 -1.25 -19.57 -13.54
CA HIS A 197 -1.46 -20.94 -13.05
C HIS A 197 -0.16 -21.57 -12.51
N GLN A 198 0.96 -21.38 -13.21
CA GLN A 198 2.24 -21.99 -12.86
C GLN A 198 3.03 -21.23 -11.78
N ALA A 199 2.74 -19.94 -11.55
CA ALA A 199 3.51 -19.06 -10.66
C ALA A 199 3.71 -19.61 -9.23
N LYS A 200 2.79 -20.43 -8.72
CA LYS A 200 2.85 -20.97 -7.36
C LYS A 200 3.96 -22.01 -7.18
N PHE A 201 4.13 -22.92 -8.14
CA PHE A 201 4.98 -24.11 -8.00
C PHE A 201 6.09 -24.17 -9.05
N HIS A 202 5.84 -23.69 -10.27
CA HIS A 202 6.76 -23.77 -11.40
C HIS A 202 7.15 -22.36 -11.87
N ARG A 203 7.90 -21.63 -11.02
CA ARG A 203 8.26 -20.22 -11.27
C ARG A 203 9.03 -20.02 -12.58
N LEU A 204 9.94 -20.93 -12.95
CA LEU A 204 10.65 -20.86 -14.23
C LEU A 204 9.68 -20.94 -15.41
N ALA A 205 8.74 -21.90 -15.39
CA ALA A 205 7.71 -22.02 -16.43
C ALA A 205 6.82 -20.78 -16.46
N ALA A 206 6.47 -20.23 -15.30
CA ALA A 206 5.69 -18.99 -15.22
C ALA A 206 6.43 -17.80 -15.85
N MET A 207 7.75 -17.68 -15.65
CA MET A 207 8.56 -16.63 -16.28
C MET A 207 8.63 -16.80 -17.80
N ILE A 208 8.80 -18.02 -18.31
CA ILE A 208 8.80 -18.30 -19.75
C ILE A 208 7.45 -17.91 -20.37
N LEU A 209 6.35 -18.30 -19.73
CA LEU A 209 5.00 -17.97 -20.18
C LEU A 209 4.71 -16.46 -20.06
N MET A 210 5.26 -15.77 -19.05
CA MET A 210 5.17 -14.31 -18.95
C MET A 210 5.90 -13.63 -20.13
N GLY A 211 7.09 -14.13 -20.49
CA GLY A 211 7.81 -13.68 -21.69
C GLY A 211 7.04 -13.91 -22.98
N GLY A 212 6.28 -15.02 -23.08
CA GLY A 212 5.36 -15.25 -24.21
C GLY A 212 4.27 -14.19 -24.32
N ALA A 213 3.69 -13.76 -23.19
CA ALA A 213 2.74 -12.64 -23.16
C ALA A 213 3.42 -11.30 -23.51
N GLY A 214 4.64 -11.05 -23.04
CA GLY A 214 5.44 -9.87 -23.39
C GLY A 214 5.85 -9.80 -24.87
N LEU A 215 6.07 -10.95 -25.51
CA LEU A 215 6.30 -11.02 -26.96
C LEU A 215 5.03 -10.69 -27.75
N ALA A 216 3.86 -11.12 -27.28
CA ALA A 216 2.60 -10.75 -27.91
C ALA A 216 2.34 -9.23 -27.86
N THR A 217 2.68 -8.57 -26.74
CA THR A 217 2.59 -7.10 -26.64
C THR A 217 3.63 -6.41 -27.51
N CYS A 218 4.87 -6.91 -27.57
CA CYS A 218 5.92 -6.42 -28.46
C CYS A 218 5.51 -6.48 -29.94
N ILE A 219 4.98 -7.63 -30.39
CA ILE A 219 4.49 -7.80 -31.76
C ILE A 219 3.34 -6.83 -32.04
N THR A 220 2.45 -6.62 -31.07
CA THR A 220 1.34 -5.66 -31.19
C THR A 220 1.85 -4.23 -31.40
N PHE A 221 2.88 -3.79 -30.67
CA PHE A 221 3.49 -2.46 -30.90
C PHE A 221 4.11 -2.35 -32.28
N ALA A 222 4.85 -3.38 -32.72
CA ALA A 222 5.40 -3.39 -34.08
C ALA A 222 4.29 -3.37 -35.15
N TRP A 223 3.19 -4.09 -34.93
CA TRP A 223 2.03 -4.13 -35.82
C TRP A 223 1.35 -2.77 -35.97
N PHE A 224 1.26 -2.00 -34.87
CA PHE A 224 0.74 -0.63 -34.87
C PHE A 224 1.80 0.43 -35.19
N SER A 225 2.90 0.05 -35.83
CA SER A 225 3.96 0.98 -36.27
C SER A 225 4.58 1.81 -35.13
N ALA A 226 4.70 1.21 -33.93
CA ALA A 226 5.37 1.79 -32.77
C ALA A 226 6.70 1.05 -32.48
N PRO A 227 7.74 1.21 -33.34
CA PRO A 227 8.98 0.45 -33.25
C PRO A 227 9.79 0.74 -31.98
N ASP A 228 9.81 1.99 -31.50
CA ASP A 228 10.49 2.34 -30.24
C ASP A 228 9.88 1.62 -29.04
N LEU A 229 8.55 1.57 -28.95
CA LEU A 229 7.84 0.83 -27.91
C LEU A 229 8.06 -0.69 -28.02
N ALA A 230 8.11 -1.23 -29.25
CA ALA A 230 8.40 -2.64 -29.45
C ALA A 230 9.81 -2.99 -28.96
N LEU A 231 10.81 -2.17 -29.30
CA LEU A 231 12.19 -2.36 -28.86
C LEU A 231 12.34 -2.22 -27.34
N THR A 232 11.75 -1.18 -26.73
CA THR A 232 11.80 -1.03 -25.26
C THR A 232 11.10 -2.18 -24.55
N GLN A 233 9.93 -2.61 -25.03
CA GLN A 233 9.20 -3.74 -24.47
C GLN A 233 10.02 -5.04 -24.53
N LEU A 234 10.61 -5.36 -25.68
CA LEU A 234 11.44 -6.57 -25.82
C LEU A 234 12.65 -6.53 -24.88
N LEU A 235 13.37 -5.42 -24.85
CA LEU A 235 14.57 -5.26 -24.02
C LEU A 235 14.23 -5.27 -22.52
N ALA A 236 13.14 -4.61 -22.12
CA ALA A 236 12.67 -4.62 -20.74
C ALA A 236 12.20 -6.02 -20.32
N GLU A 237 11.53 -6.77 -21.19
CA GLU A 237 11.13 -8.15 -20.92
C GLU A 237 12.36 -9.05 -20.71
N ILE A 238 13.38 -8.93 -21.55
CA ILE A 238 14.64 -9.67 -21.40
C ILE A 238 15.34 -9.28 -20.09
N ALA A 239 15.49 -7.98 -19.82
CA ALA A 239 16.17 -7.48 -18.62
C ALA A 239 15.46 -7.91 -17.33
N THR A 240 14.14 -7.72 -17.25
CA THR A 240 13.34 -8.11 -16.09
C THR A 240 13.32 -9.63 -15.91
N THR A 241 13.20 -10.40 -16.99
CA THR A 241 13.28 -11.87 -16.94
C THR A 241 14.60 -12.32 -16.36
N VAL A 242 15.73 -11.79 -16.84
CA VAL A 242 17.04 -12.17 -16.31
C VAL A 242 17.21 -11.76 -14.84
N LEU A 243 16.85 -10.53 -14.47
CA LEU A 243 16.94 -10.05 -13.09
C LEU A 243 16.05 -10.87 -12.14
N ILE A 244 14.82 -11.19 -12.55
CA ILE A 244 13.91 -12.03 -11.77
C ILE A 244 14.46 -13.45 -11.65
N LEU A 245 14.95 -14.07 -12.73
CA LEU A 245 15.56 -15.41 -12.67
C LEU A 245 16.77 -15.46 -11.72
N LEU A 246 17.63 -14.44 -11.74
CA LEU A 246 18.74 -14.29 -10.80
C LEU A 246 18.25 -14.19 -9.34
N GLY A 247 17.13 -13.51 -9.11
CA GLY A 247 16.47 -13.42 -7.81
C GLY A 247 15.76 -14.72 -7.38
N LEU A 248 15.13 -15.42 -8.32
CA LEU A 248 14.33 -16.63 -8.07
C LEU A 248 15.16 -17.77 -7.49
N ARG A 249 16.46 -17.84 -7.81
CA ARG A 249 17.41 -18.80 -7.22
C ARG A 249 17.41 -18.75 -5.69
N TRP A 250 17.17 -17.57 -5.11
CA TRP A 250 17.23 -17.33 -3.67
C TRP A 250 15.93 -17.58 -2.93
N LEU A 251 14.86 -17.94 -3.64
CA LEU A 251 13.56 -18.19 -3.04
C LEU A 251 13.33 -19.69 -2.84
N PRO A 252 12.95 -20.15 -1.63
CA PRO A 252 12.69 -21.56 -1.36
C PRO A 252 11.73 -22.18 -2.38
N LYS A 253 12.08 -23.39 -2.87
CA LYS A 253 11.23 -24.19 -3.75
C LYS A 253 9.99 -24.62 -2.96
N ARG A 254 8.80 -24.31 -3.47
CA ARG A 254 7.55 -24.80 -2.88
C ARG A 254 7.26 -26.17 -3.48
N LEU A 255 7.38 -27.22 -2.68
CA LEU A 255 6.98 -28.56 -3.11
C LEU A 255 5.45 -28.65 -3.15
N PRO A 256 4.87 -29.27 -4.18
CA PRO A 256 3.44 -29.53 -4.23
C PRO A 256 3.05 -30.54 -3.16
N GLN A 257 2.75 -30.05 -1.95
CA GLN A 257 2.13 -30.85 -0.90
C GLN A 257 0.63 -30.94 -1.16
N ARG A 258 0.02 -32.08 -0.80
CA ARG A 258 -1.41 -32.33 -0.93
C ARG A 258 -2.15 -31.38 0.02
N GLU A 259 -2.56 -30.22 -0.49
CA GLU A 259 -3.28 -29.23 0.31
C GLU A 259 -4.64 -29.79 0.74
N VAL A 260 -4.88 -29.87 2.04
CA VAL A 260 -6.23 -30.16 2.57
C VAL A 260 -7.13 -28.98 2.21
N THR A 261 -7.91 -29.13 1.14
CA THR A 261 -8.79 -28.06 0.66
C THR A 261 -10.04 -27.97 1.52
N THR A 262 -10.04 -27.09 2.51
CA THR A 262 -11.26 -26.73 3.25
C THR A 262 -12.22 -25.95 2.34
N TRP A 263 -13.52 -26.05 2.57
CA TRP A 263 -14.56 -25.24 1.91
C TRP A 263 -14.21 -23.73 1.88
N LYS A 264 -13.71 -23.19 2.99
CA LYS A 264 -13.25 -21.79 3.09
C LYS A 264 -12.18 -21.42 2.07
N ILE A 265 -11.25 -22.33 1.77
CA ILE A 265 -10.18 -22.11 0.80
C ILE A 265 -10.74 -22.12 -0.62
N ARG A 266 -11.69 -23.04 -0.92
CA ARG A 266 -12.37 -23.10 -2.21
C ARG A 266 -13.16 -21.82 -2.47
N LEU A 267 -13.97 -21.39 -1.50
CA LEU A 267 -14.74 -20.15 -1.62
C LEU A 267 -13.84 -18.94 -1.86
N ARG A 268 -12.71 -18.85 -1.15
CA ARG A 268 -11.72 -17.78 -1.36
C ARG A 268 -11.14 -17.81 -2.78
N ARG A 269 -10.79 -18.99 -3.31
CA ARG A 269 -10.24 -19.12 -4.68
C ARG A 269 -11.27 -18.75 -5.73
N VAL A 270 -12.51 -19.21 -5.58
CA VAL A 270 -13.61 -18.87 -6.50
C VAL A 270 -13.89 -17.37 -6.45
N ARG A 271 -13.90 -16.76 -5.27
CA ARG A 271 -14.02 -15.30 -5.11
C ARG A 271 -12.89 -14.56 -5.79
N ASP A 272 -11.64 -14.95 -5.55
CA ASP A 272 -10.47 -14.26 -6.11
C ASP A 272 -10.42 -14.42 -7.64
N PHE A 273 -10.79 -15.60 -8.16
CA PHE A 273 -10.95 -15.85 -9.60
C PHE A 273 -12.09 -15.01 -10.20
N GLY A 274 -13.24 -14.97 -9.55
CA GLY A 274 -14.38 -14.15 -9.96
C GLY A 274 -14.02 -12.67 -10.01
N LEU A 275 -13.32 -12.15 -8.98
CA LEU A 275 -12.84 -10.78 -8.98
C LEU A 275 -11.87 -10.51 -10.14
N ALA A 276 -10.91 -11.41 -10.38
CA ALA A 276 -9.96 -11.27 -11.48
C ALA A 276 -10.66 -11.29 -12.86
N ALA A 277 -11.63 -12.17 -13.06
CA ALA A 277 -12.41 -12.25 -14.29
C ALA A 277 -13.25 -10.98 -14.53
N ILE A 278 -13.98 -10.52 -13.50
CA ILE A 278 -14.81 -9.31 -13.61
C ILE A 278 -13.93 -8.07 -13.80
N ALA A 279 -12.81 -7.96 -13.09
CA ALA A 279 -11.88 -6.84 -13.27
C ALA A 279 -11.22 -6.85 -14.67
N GLY A 280 -10.79 -8.02 -15.15
CA GLY A 280 -10.20 -8.18 -16.48
C GLY A 280 -11.20 -7.88 -17.60
N LEU A 281 -12.37 -8.51 -17.58
CA LEU A 281 -13.44 -8.27 -18.56
C LEU A 281 -13.96 -6.83 -18.47
N GLY A 282 -14.10 -6.28 -17.26
CA GLY A 282 -14.52 -4.91 -17.04
C GLY A 282 -13.53 -3.90 -17.61
N THR A 283 -12.22 -4.13 -17.43
CA THR A 283 -11.18 -3.30 -18.03
C THR A 283 -11.16 -3.43 -19.54
N ALA A 284 -11.29 -4.65 -20.08
CA ALA A 284 -11.38 -4.88 -21.52
C ALA A 284 -12.60 -4.17 -22.15
N LEU A 285 -13.77 -4.28 -21.53
CA LEU A 285 -14.98 -3.60 -21.96
C LEU A 285 -14.84 -2.08 -21.87
N ALA A 286 -14.26 -1.56 -20.79
CA ALA A 286 -14.02 -0.13 -20.62
C ALA A 286 -13.06 0.41 -21.68
N SER A 287 -11.94 -0.28 -21.94
CA SER A 287 -11.00 0.08 -23.01
C SER A 287 -11.68 0.04 -24.37
N TYR A 288 -12.46 -1.00 -24.67
CA TYR A 288 -13.19 -1.12 -25.93
C TYR A 288 -14.22 0.02 -26.09
N ALA A 289 -14.98 0.34 -25.05
CA ALA A 289 -15.95 1.43 -25.06
C ALA A 289 -15.31 2.82 -25.18
N ILE A 290 -14.06 3.00 -24.74
CA ILE A 290 -13.31 4.26 -24.91
C ILE A 290 -12.75 4.35 -26.33
N MET A 291 -12.16 3.27 -26.85
CA MET A 291 -11.51 3.23 -28.16
C MET A 291 -12.48 3.26 -29.34
N THR A 292 -13.76 2.93 -29.12
CA THR A 292 -14.82 2.99 -30.15
C THR A 292 -15.52 4.34 -30.24
N ARG A 293 -15.12 5.32 -29.43
CA ARG A 293 -15.65 6.68 -29.47
C ARG A 293 -14.81 7.55 -30.40
N ASP A 294 -15.46 8.54 -31.00
CA ASP A 294 -14.77 9.56 -31.77
C ASP A 294 -13.75 10.28 -30.88
N ALA A 295 -12.49 10.23 -31.30
CA ALA A 295 -11.43 10.94 -30.61
C ALA A 295 -11.62 12.46 -30.82
N PRO A 296 -11.56 13.28 -29.76
CA PRO A 296 -11.53 14.73 -29.92
C PRO A 296 -10.29 15.14 -30.73
N GLU A 297 -10.32 16.34 -31.34
CA GLU A 297 -9.14 16.92 -31.96
C GLU A 297 -7.99 16.94 -30.93
N GLY A 298 -6.97 16.13 -31.20
CA GLY A 298 -5.84 15.91 -30.31
C GLY A 298 -4.66 16.81 -30.64
N ILE A 299 -3.63 16.73 -29.80
CA ILE A 299 -2.36 17.47 -29.97
C ILE A 299 -1.33 16.71 -30.82
N SER A 300 -1.71 15.59 -31.46
CA SER A 300 -0.78 14.75 -32.24
C SER A 300 -0.24 15.48 -33.48
N ASP A 301 -1.09 16.25 -34.17
CA ASP A 301 -0.68 17.00 -35.36
C ASP A 301 0.41 18.04 -35.06
N PHE A 302 0.34 18.68 -33.89
CA PHE A 302 1.39 19.56 -33.40
C PHE A 302 2.74 18.83 -33.32
N PHE A 303 2.79 17.65 -32.72
CA PHE A 303 4.06 16.92 -32.60
C PHE A 303 4.59 16.41 -33.95
N LEU A 304 3.71 15.97 -34.85
CA LEU A 304 4.12 15.52 -36.19
C LEU A 304 4.70 16.66 -37.03
N THR A 305 4.11 17.86 -36.95
CA THR A 305 4.54 19.02 -37.73
C THR A 305 5.75 19.75 -37.12
N LYS A 306 5.89 19.71 -35.79
CA LYS A 306 6.93 20.45 -35.06
C LYS A 306 8.17 19.64 -34.68
N ALA A 307 8.13 18.30 -34.71
CA ALA A 307 9.28 17.47 -34.31
C ALA A 307 10.58 17.84 -35.04
N TYR A 308 10.54 17.99 -36.36
CA TYR A 308 11.74 18.36 -37.12
C TYR A 308 12.04 19.86 -37.05
N THR A 309 11.02 20.72 -37.18
CA THR A 309 11.22 22.17 -37.30
C THR A 309 11.62 22.83 -35.98
N GLU A 310 11.15 22.32 -34.84
CA GLU A 310 11.45 22.86 -33.52
C GLU A 310 12.39 21.93 -32.71
N GLY A 311 12.23 20.59 -32.81
CA GLY A 311 13.06 19.62 -32.09
C GLY A 311 14.26 19.05 -32.87
N GLY A 312 14.37 19.38 -34.15
CA GLY A 312 15.52 19.05 -35.01
C GLY A 312 15.65 17.60 -35.47
N GLY A 313 14.71 16.71 -35.12
CA GLY A 313 14.82 15.27 -35.37
C GLY A 313 13.61 14.69 -36.10
N THR A 314 13.82 13.61 -36.86
CA THR A 314 12.72 12.93 -37.58
C THR A 314 12.03 11.85 -36.75
N ASN A 315 12.64 11.38 -35.65
CA ASN A 315 11.98 10.46 -34.73
C ASN A 315 11.08 11.25 -33.75
N VAL A 316 9.80 11.36 -34.10
CA VAL A 316 8.80 12.08 -33.30
C VAL A 316 8.69 11.55 -31.86
N VAL A 317 8.83 10.23 -31.66
CA VAL A 317 8.74 9.62 -30.31
C VAL A 317 9.94 10.05 -29.47
N ASN A 318 11.16 9.88 -29.99
CA ASN A 318 12.34 10.26 -29.23
C ASN A 318 12.38 11.77 -28.98
N VAL A 319 12.12 12.60 -29.99
CA VAL A 319 12.04 14.06 -29.84
C VAL A 319 10.98 14.45 -28.80
N MET A 320 9.82 13.78 -28.77
CA MET A 320 8.84 14.02 -27.72
C MET A 320 9.38 13.70 -26.32
N LEU A 321 10.09 12.58 -26.16
CA LEU A 321 10.62 12.17 -24.86
C LEU A 321 11.77 13.05 -24.37
N VAL A 322 12.69 13.46 -25.25
CA VAL A 322 13.91 14.18 -24.84
C VAL A 322 13.78 15.70 -24.89
N ASP A 323 12.81 16.23 -25.66
CA ASP A 323 12.62 17.66 -25.87
C ASP A 323 11.24 18.12 -25.36
N PHE A 324 10.16 17.94 -26.13
CA PHE A 324 8.83 18.48 -25.79
C PHE A 324 8.32 18.05 -24.41
N ARG A 325 8.61 16.81 -24.01
CA ARG A 325 8.26 16.22 -22.71
C ARG A 325 9.50 15.70 -21.97
N GLY A 326 10.64 16.36 -22.15
CA GLY A 326 11.89 16.05 -21.43
C GLY A 326 11.74 15.98 -19.91
N PHE A 327 10.81 16.73 -19.33
CA PHE A 327 10.53 16.70 -17.90
C PHE A 327 9.98 15.35 -17.42
N ASP A 328 9.12 14.70 -18.21
CA ASP A 328 8.56 13.39 -17.89
C ASP A 328 9.69 12.34 -17.87
N THR A 329 10.56 12.34 -18.88
CA THR A 329 11.72 11.46 -18.96
C THR A 329 12.73 11.72 -17.84
N MET A 330 12.95 12.99 -17.44
CA MET A 330 13.78 13.32 -16.27
C MET A 330 13.19 12.72 -14.98
N GLY A 331 11.86 12.75 -14.83
CA GLY A 331 11.15 12.11 -13.74
C GLY A 331 11.31 10.58 -13.74
N GLU A 332 11.14 9.94 -14.89
CA GLU A 332 11.30 8.49 -15.07
C GLU A 332 12.71 8.01 -14.70
N ILE A 333 13.76 8.66 -15.21
CA ILE A 333 15.13 8.28 -14.88
C ILE A 333 15.46 8.54 -13.40
N THR A 334 14.86 9.56 -12.79
CA THR A 334 14.97 9.81 -11.35
C THR A 334 14.34 8.67 -10.55
N VAL A 335 13.14 8.23 -10.93
CA VAL A 335 12.47 7.07 -10.31
C VAL A 335 13.32 5.82 -10.48
N LEU A 336 13.88 5.57 -11.66
CA LEU A 336 14.76 4.43 -11.92
C LEU A 336 16.01 4.46 -11.03
N GLY A 337 16.64 5.62 -10.89
CA GLY A 337 17.78 5.82 -9.98
C GLY A 337 17.42 5.54 -8.52
N VAL A 338 16.29 6.07 -8.04
CA VAL A 338 15.78 5.81 -6.69
C VAL A 338 15.50 4.32 -6.46
N VAL A 339 14.86 3.64 -7.43
CA VAL A 339 14.60 2.20 -7.36
C VAL A 339 15.91 1.41 -7.29
N ALA A 340 16.90 1.72 -8.13
CA ALA A 340 18.19 1.05 -8.10
C ALA A 340 18.92 1.22 -6.76
N LEU A 341 18.91 2.42 -6.19
CA LEU A 341 19.47 2.70 -4.86
C LEU A 341 18.70 1.98 -3.74
N ALA A 342 17.37 1.89 -3.84
CA ALA A 342 16.54 1.16 -2.89
C ALA A 342 16.81 -0.35 -2.95
N VAL A 343 16.89 -0.93 -4.16
CA VAL A 343 17.26 -2.34 -4.38
C VAL A 343 18.63 -2.61 -3.79
N PHE A 344 19.62 -1.76 -4.08
CA PHE A 344 20.95 -1.87 -3.47
C PHE A 344 20.88 -1.76 -1.94
N GLY A 345 20.14 -0.80 -1.40
CA GLY A 345 19.97 -0.59 0.05
C GLY A 345 19.35 -1.78 0.76
N LEU A 346 18.38 -2.44 0.14
CA LEU A 346 17.70 -3.65 0.65
C LEU A 346 18.60 -4.89 0.53
N LEU A 347 19.24 -5.08 -0.61
CA LEU A 347 20.01 -6.30 -0.89
C LEU A 347 21.44 -6.25 -0.33
N ARG A 348 22.04 -5.07 -0.11
CA ARG A 348 23.42 -4.95 0.41
C ARG A 348 23.62 -5.61 1.77
N ARG A 349 22.56 -5.87 2.55
CA ARG A 349 22.63 -6.63 3.82
C ARG A 349 21.80 -7.91 3.82
N PHE A 350 21.18 -8.24 2.68
CA PHE A 350 20.49 -9.50 2.53
C PHE A 350 21.49 -10.66 2.68
N ARG A 351 21.02 -11.73 3.33
CA ARG A 351 21.71 -13.01 3.44
C ARG A 351 20.71 -14.09 3.06
N PRO A 352 21.02 -14.94 2.07
CA PRO A 352 20.15 -16.04 1.68
C PRO A 352 19.77 -16.94 2.87
N ALA A 353 18.55 -17.47 2.84
CA ALA A 353 18.13 -18.54 3.74
C ALA A 353 18.96 -19.80 3.46
N ALA A 354 19.30 -20.57 4.51
CA ALA A 354 20.14 -21.76 4.38
C ALA A 354 19.57 -22.77 3.36
N ASP A 355 18.25 -22.92 3.33
CA ASP A 355 17.54 -23.81 2.41
C ASP A 355 17.65 -23.40 0.93
N SER A 356 18.07 -22.17 0.64
CA SER A 356 18.25 -21.64 -0.73
C SER A 356 19.71 -21.67 -1.20
N VAL A 357 20.62 -22.16 -0.35
CA VAL A 357 22.05 -22.31 -0.67
C VAL A 357 22.37 -23.71 -1.21
N GLN A 358 21.45 -24.67 -1.06
CA GLN A 358 21.66 -26.02 -1.58
C GLN A 358 21.86 -26.02 -3.11
N PRO A 359 22.79 -26.85 -3.62
CA PRO A 359 22.99 -26.98 -5.05
C PRO A 359 21.71 -27.52 -5.73
N PRO A 360 21.42 -27.13 -6.99
CA PRO A 360 20.28 -27.64 -7.74
C PRO A 360 20.22 -29.16 -7.81
N GLU A 361 19.01 -29.72 -7.96
CA GLU A 361 18.78 -31.17 -8.07
C GLU A 361 19.67 -31.82 -9.15
N GLN A 362 19.87 -31.15 -10.29
CA GLN A 362 20.76 -31.58 -11.38
C GLN A 362 22.23 -31.68 -10.98
N GLN A 363 22.70 -30.85 -10.05
CA GLN A 363 24.06 -30.96 -9.52
C GLN A 363 24.12 -32.07 -8.49
N THR A 364 23.08 -32.23 -7.66
CA THR A 364 23.04 -33.30 -6.66
C THR A 364 23.04 -34.71 -7.26
N SER A 365 22.49 -34.89 -8.47
CA SER A 365 22.47 -36.18 -9.16
C SER A 365 23.82 -36.67 -9.67
N ILE A 366 24.87 -35.82 -9.69
CA ILE A 366 26.19 -36.13 -10.27
C ILE A 366 27.10 -36.90 -9.28
N GLY A 367 26.60 -37.22 -8.08
CA GLY A 367 27.37 -37.88 -6.99
C GLY A 367 27.89 -36.88 -5.97
N ASP A 368 28.36 -37.34 -4.80
CA ASP A 368 28.67 -36.49 -3.63
C ASP A 368 30.01 -35.74 -3.68
N ASP A 369 30.83 -35.95 -4.72
CA ASP A 369 32.11 -35.26 -4.89
C ASP A 369 31.91 -33.81 -5.36
N GLU A 370 32.14 -32.88 -4.43
CA GLU A 370 32.01 -31.43 -4.65
C GLU A 370 32.98 -30.92 -5.73
N ALA A 371 34.21 -31.44 -5.78
CA ALA A 371 35.22 -31.00 -6.74
C ALA A 371 34.88 -31.46 -8.16
N LEU A 372 34.31 -32.67 -8.30
CA LEU A 372 33.83 -33.18 -9.58
C LEU A 372 32.61 -32.37 -10.08
N ARG A 373 31.64 -32.07 -9.20
CA ARG A 373 30.48 -31.23 -9.53
C ARG A 373 30.91 -29.84 -10.02
N GLU A 374 31.85 -29.20 -9.34
CA GLU A 374 32.33 -27.86 -9.69
C GLU A 374 33.04 -27.87 -11.06
N ARG A 375 33.88 -28.87 -11.33
CA ARG A 375 34.55 -29.03 -12.64
C ARG A 375 33.55 -29.23 -13.77
N ILE A 376 32.59 -30.14 -13.61
CA ILE A 376 31.59 -30.43 -14.64
C ILE A 376 30.72 -29.19 -14.90
N ALA A 377 30.27 -28.48 -13.85
CA ALA A 377 29.50 -27.25 -14.01
C ALA A 377 30.29 -26.16 -14.74
N HIS A 378 31.58 -25.99 -14.39
CA HIS A 378 32.47 -25.07 -15.11
C HIS A 378 32.60 -25.46 -16.58
N ASP A 379 32.82 -26.75 -16.89
CA ASP A 379 32.99 -27.23 -18.26
C ASP A 379 31.73 -27.03 -19.11
N PHE A 380 30.54 -27.28 -18.56
CA PHE A 380 29.26 -27.01 -19.25
C PHE A 380 29.05 -25.54 -19.58
N LEU A 381 29.56 -24.62 -18.75
CA LEU A 381 29.41 -23.18 -18.98
C LEU A 381 30.51 -22.60 -19.88
N ARG A 382 31.58 -23.33 -20.22
CA ARG A 382 32.68 -22.81 -21.05
C ARG A 382 32.22 -22.35 -22.44
N ILE A 383 31.43 -23.17 -23.14
CA ILE A 383 30.97 -22.84 -24.49
C ILE A 383 30.02 -21.64 -24.46
N PRO A 384 28.94 -21.62 -23.63
CA PRO A 384 28.10 -20.44 -23.48
C PRO A 384 28.88 -19.19 -23.06
N ALA A 385 29.83 -19.30 -22.13
CA ALA A 385 30.65 -18.17 -21.67
C ALA A 385 31.52 -17.60 -22.78
N LEU A 386 32.11 -18.46 -23.64
CA LEU A 386 32.87 -18.01 -24.80
C LEU A 386 31.98 -17.22 -25.76
N ILE A 387 30.79 -17.73 -26.08
CA ILE A 387 29.82 -17.05 -26.95
C ILE A 387 29.40 -15.70 -26.34
N MET A 388 29.06 -15.67 -25.06
CA MET A 388 28.68 -14.43 -24.35
C MET A 388 29.81 -13.38 -24.37
N ASN A 389 31.06 -13.81 -24.25
CA ASN A 389 32.23 -12.92 -24.34
C ASN A 389 32.44 -12.36 -25.75
N TRP A 390 32.21 -13.17 -26.78
CA TRP A 390 32.35 -12.74 -28.17
C TRP A 390 31.23 -11.81 -28.62
N VAL A 391 30.03 -12.00 -28.07
CA VAL A 391 28.86 -11.15 -28.36
C VAL A 391 28.94 -9.80 -27.65
N PHE A 392 29.70 -9.68 -26.55
CA PHE A 392 29.77 -8.44 -25.77
C PHE A 392 30.24 -7.20 -26.57
N PRO A 393 31.33 -7.23 -27.36
CA PRO A 393 31.71 -6.11 -28.22
C PRO A 393 30.62 -5.73 -29.23
N ILE A 394 29.91 -6.71 -29.77
CA ILE A 394 28.80 -6.48 -30.71
C ILE A 394 27.65 -5.75 -30.00
N ILE A 395 27.33 -6.14 -28.76
CA ILE A 395 26.33 -5.45 -27.94
C ILE A 395 26.74 -4.00 -27.67
N VAL A 396 28.01 -3.75 -27.34
CA VAL A 396 28.52 -2.39 -27.11
C VAL A 396 28.37 -1.52 -28.36
N VAL A 397 28.78 -2.04 -29.53
CA VAL A 397 28.64 -1.33 -30.81
C VAL A 397 27.15 -1.09 -31.13
N THR A 398 26.30 -2.08 -30.88
CA THR A 398 24.85 -1.97 -31.10
C THR A 398 24.22 -0.92 -30.18
N ALA A 399 24.65 -0.85 -28.92
CA ALA A 399 24.19 0.17 -27.98
C ALA A 399 24.59 1.59 -28.44
N ILE A 400 25.85 1.77 -28.85
CA ILE A 400 26.33 3.06 -29.38
C ILE A 400 25.56 3.44 -30.66
N TYR A 401 25.33 2.48 -31.56
CA TYR A 401 24.54 2.70 -32.77
C TYR A 401 23.11 3.12 -32.47
N MET A 402 22.43 2.42 -31.54
CA MET A 402 21.06 2.75 -31.13
C MET A 402 20.97 4.11 -30.41
N PHE A 403 22.02 4.50 -29.67
CA PHE A 403 22.12 5.81 -29.05
C PHE A 403 22.23 6.92 -30.11
N LEU A 404 23.21 6.80 -31.01
CA LEU A 404 23.52 7.85 -31.99
C LEU A 404 22.40 8.08 -33.01
N ARG A 405 21.66 7.04 -33.39
CA ARG A 405 20.57 7.16 -34.38
C ARG A 405 19.23 7.64 -33.80
N GLY A 406 19.10 7.71 -32.47
CA GLY A 406 17.82 7.85 -31.79
C GLY A 406 17.05 9.12 -32.15
N HIS A 407 17.74 10.18 -32.57
CA HIS A 407 17.11 11.45 -32.95
C HIS A 407 16.31 11.36 -34.26
N ASP A 408 16.72 10.47 -35.17
CA ASP A 408 16.11 10.34 -36.50
C ASP A 408 15.40 9.01 -36.75
N LEU A 409 15.83 7.96 -36.06
CA LEU A 409 15.36 6.58 -36.24
C LEU A 409 15.04 5.93 -34.89
N PRO A 410 14.35 4.77 -34.89
CA PRO A 410 14.07 4.06 -33.65
C PRO A 410 15.33 3.74 -32.85
N GLY A 411 15.34 4.09 -31.57
CA GLY A 411 16.54 4.14 -30.73
C GLY A 411 16.44 5.16 -29.60
N GLY A 412 17.59 5.65 -29.14
CA GLY A 412 17.72 6.62 -28.05
C GLY A 412 18.45 6.07 -26.83
N GLY A 413 18.73 6.94 -25.87
CA GLY A 413 19.55 6.66 -24.70
C GLY A 413 18.97 5.61 -23.76
N PHE A 414 17.65 5.55 -23.63
CA PHE A 414 17.02 4.51 -22.81
C PHE A 414 17.23 3.09 -23.38
N ILE A 415 16.90 2.89 -24.67
CA ILE A 415 17.07 1.62 -25.39
C ILE A 415 18.53 1.20 -25.38
N ALA A 416 19.43 2.12 -25.77
CA ALA A 416 20.86 1.88 -25.77
C ALA A 416 21.39 1.51 -24.38
N GLY A 417 20.87 2.16 -23.33
CA GLY A 417 21.25 1.91 -21.95
C GLY A 417 20.87 0.50 -21.49
N ILE A 418 19.68 0.02 -21.85
CA ILE A 418 19.27 -1.36 -21.56
C ILE A 418 20.13 -2.38 -22.33
N ILE A 419 20.39 -2.13 -23.63
CA ILE A 419 21.25 -3.01 -24.44
C ILE A 419 22.64 -3.16 -23.80
N LEU A 420 23.28 -2.05 -23.44
CA LEU A 420 24.59 -2.09 -22.80
C LEU A 420 24.52 -2.77 -21.42
N SER A 421 23.46 -2.53 -20.65
CA SER A 421 23.22 -3.20 -19.36
C SER A 421 23.11 -4.71 -19.53
N LEU A 422 22.37 -5.19 -20.52
CA LEU A 422 22.27 -6.62 -20.85
C LEU A 422 23.64 -7.20 -21.23
N GLY A 423 24.48 -6.42 -21.93
CA GLY A 423 25.89 -6.78 -22.15
C GLY A 423 26.64 -7.05 -20.85
N PHE A 424 26.54 -6.15 -19.87
CA PHE A 424 27.14 -6.36 -18.54
C PHE A 424 26.53 -7.57 -17.82
N VAL A 425 25.21 -7.77 -17.90
CA VAL A 425 24.54 -8.94 -17.32
C VAL A 425 25.13 -10.24 -17.88
N LEU A 426 25.31 -10.33 -19.20
CA LEU A 426 25.92 -11.50 -19.85
C LEU A 426 27.37 -11.72 -19.38
N GLN A 427 28.15 -10.65 -19.21
CA GLN A 427 29.52 -10.76 -18.67
C GLN A 427 29.53 -11.29 -17.24
N TYR A 428 28.63 -10.80 -16.38
CA TYR A 428 28.47 -11.31 -15.01
C TYR A 428 28.03 -12.77 -14.96
N MET A 429 27.20 -13.21 -15.92
CA MET A 429 26.80 -14.61 -16.05
C MET A 429 27.91 -15.51 -16.58
N ALA A 430 28.71 -15.02 -17.53
CA ALA A 430 29.78 -15.79 -18.19
C ALA A 430 31.04 -15.91 -17.35
N GLY A 431 31.54 -14.80 -16.80
CA GLY A 431 32.81 -14.75 -16.05
C GLY A 431 32.65 -14.87 -14.53
N GLY A 432 31.44 -14.65 -14.01
CA GLY A 432 31.22 -14.49 -12.58
C GLY A 432 31.63 -13.11 -12.06
N THR A 433 31.22 -12.81 -10.83
CA THR A 433 31.38 -11.48 -10.22
C THR A 433 32.82 -11.03 -10.08
N ARG A 434 33.70 -11.89 -9.55
CA ARG A 434 35.11 -11.54 -9.31
C ARG A 434 35.85 -11.24 -10.61
N TRP A 435 35.67 -12.07 -11.62
CA TRP A 435 36.32 -11.91 -12.92
C TRP A 435 35.94 -10.59 -13.60
N VAL A 436 34.64 -10.24 -13.53
CA VAL A 436 34.15 -8.99 -14.12
C VAL A 436 34.71 -7.79 -13.37
N GLU A 437 34.68 -7.80 -12.04
CA GLU A 437 35.13 -6.65 -11.23
C GLU A 437 36.65 -6.46 -11.23
N GLU A 438 37.42 -7.52 -11.45
CA GLU A 438 38.88 -7.42 -11.64
C GLU A 438 39.25 -6.80 -13.00
N ARG A 439 38.40 -6.95 -14.02
CA ARG A 439 38.70 -6.53 -15.41
C ARG A 439 37.97 -5.27 -15.85
N LEU A 440 36.77 -5.03 -15.33
CA LEU A 440 35.92 -3.90 -15.64
C LEU A 440 35.77 -3.02 -14.39
N ARG A 441 36.39 -1.83 -14.43
CA ARG A 441 36.22 -0.81 -13.40
C ARG A 441 34.91 -0.07 -13.61
N ILE A 442 33.85 -0.57 -12.99
CA ILE A 442 32.52 0.03 -13.06
C ILE A 442 32.21 0.78 -11.76
N TYR A 443 31.73 2.02 -11.91
CA TYR A 443 31.32 2.88 -10.78
C TYR A 443 29.84 3.23 -10.94
N PRO A 444 28.93 2.26 -10.75
CA PRO A 444 27.55 2.39 -11.18
C PRO A 444 26.78 3.45 -10.35
N LEU A 445 27.18 3.71 -9.10
CA LEU A 445 26.66 4.86 -8.32
C LEU A 445 27.10 6.21 -8.90
N ALA A 446 28.33 6.30 -9.41
CA ALA A 446 28.81 7.51 -10.09
C ALA A 446 28.08 7.70 -11.42
N TRP A 447 27.79 6.62 -12.15
CA TRP A 447 27.00 6.68 -13.39
C TRP A 447 25.58 7.17 -13.14
N ILE A 448 24.88 6.68 -12.11
CA ILE A 448 23.57 7.24 -11.72
C ILE A 448 23.68 8.74 -11.43
N SER A 449 24.71 9.15 -10.68
CA SER A 449 24.92 10.55 -10.31
C SER A 449 25.22 11.43 -11.52
N TRP A 450 26.09 10.98 -12.42
CA TRP A 450 26.42 11.67 -13.67
C TRP A 450 25.23 11.74 -14.62
N GLY A 451 24.44 10.67 -14.73
CA GLY A 451 23.25 10.66 -15.56
C GLY A 451 22.22 11.71 -15.12
N LEU A 452 21.93 11.78 -13.80
CA LEU A 452 21.09 12.84 -13.24
C LEU A 452 21.71 14.23 -13.40
N ALA A 453 23.03 14.35 -13.21
CA ALA A 453 23.73 15.61 -13.37
C ALA A 453 23.65 16.10 -14.82
N PHE A 454 23.84 15.25 -15.83
CA PHE A 454 23.70 15.65 -17.23
C PHE A 454 22.28 16.09 -17.57
N ALA A 455 21.25 15.37 -17.11
CA ALA A 455 19.87 15.77 -17.33
C ALA A 455 19.57 17.14 -16.68
N LEU A 456 19.98 17.33 -15.42
CA LEU A 456 19.78 18.58 -14.68
C LEU A 456 20.57 19.75 -15.29
N LEU A 457 21.85 19.54 -15.61
CA LEU A 457 22.72 20.57 -16.19
C LEU A 457 22.27 20.97 -17.58
N THR A 458 21.71 20.05 -18.38
CA THR A 458 21.13 20.39 -19.68
C THR A 458 19.95 21.34 -19.50
N GLY A 459 19.04 21.04 -18.57
CA GLY A 459 17.90 21.91 -18.28
C GLY A 459 18.30 23.25 -17.64
N LEU A 460 19.26 23.25 -16.71
CA LEU A 460 19.80 24.47 -16.11
C LEU A 460 20.57 25.32 -17.14
N GLY A 461 21.25 24.70 -18.08
CA GLY A 461 21.94 25.38 -19.19
C GLY A 461 20.97 26.22 -20.01
N ALA A 462 19.78 25.70 -20.31
CA ALA A 462 18.73 26.46 -20.99
C ALA A 462 18.30 27.70 -20.18
N VAL A 463 18.13 27.56 -18.86
CA VAL A 463 17.77 28.68 -17.96
C VAL A 463 18.84 29.75 -17.92
N VAL A 464 20.11 29.36 -17.86
CA VAL A 464 21.25 30.30 -17.87
C VAL A 464 21.31 31.09 -19.18
N LEU A 465 20.90 30.47 -20.29
CA LEU A 465 20.81 31.10 -21.61
C LEU A 465 19.52 31.93 -21.83
N GLY A 466 18.65 32.04 -20.81
CA GLY A 466 17.42 32.84 -20.85
C GLY A 466 16.19 32.10 -21.37
N SER A 467 16.28 30.79 -21.61
CA SER A 467 15.17 29.94 -22.04
C SER A 467 14.51 29.23 -20.86
N PRO A 468 13.24 28.76 -20.98
CA PRO A 468 12.64 27.89 -19.98
C PRO A 468 13.47 26.61 -19.73
N PHE A 469 13.34 26.03 -18.54
CA PHE A 469 14.02 24.79 -18.17
C PHE A 469 13.72 23.66 -19.17
N LEU A 470 14.75 22.93 -19.58
CA LEU A 470 14.70 21.85 -20.60
C LEU A 470 14.26 22.31 -22.01
N THR A 471 14.44 23.58 -22.36
CA THR A 471 14.33 24.00 -23.77
C THR A 471 15.55 23.49 -24.55
N SER A 472 15.35 22.69 -25.60
CA SER A 472 16.48 22.25 -26.44
C SER A 472 16.85 23.27 -27.50
N ALA A 473 18.15 23.38 -27.76
CA ALA A 473 18.68 24.08 -28.91
C ALA A 473 19.21 23.08 -29.93
N PHE A 474 18.98 23.37 -31.21
CA PHE A 474 19.43 22.56 -32.33
C PHE A 474 20.30 23.40 -33.27
N ALA A 475 21.46 22.86 -33.66
CA ALA A 475 22.35 23.48 -34.63
C ALA A 475 23.12 22.40 -35.41
N TYR A 476 23.52 22.73 -36.64
CA TYR A 476 24.47 21.92 -37.39
C TYR A 476 25.89 22.33 -36.99
N ALA A 477 26.65 21.37 -36.46
CA ALA A 477 28.06 21.57 -36.17
C ALA A 477 28.93 21.05 -37.32
N ASP A 478 29.88 21.86 -37.77
CA ASP A 478 30.89 21.44 -38.74
C ASP A 478 32.01 20.68 -38.03
N ILE A 479 31.96 19.35 -38.08
CA ILE A 479 32.99 18.48 -37.51
C ILE A 479 34.07 18.23 -38.56
N PRO A 480 35.35 18.51 -38.27
CA PRO A 480 36.45 18.20 -39.20
C PRO A 480 36.40 16.76 -39.68
N PHE A 481 36.60 16.53 -40.97
CA PHE A 481 36.56 15.21 -41.65
C PHE A 481 35.19 14.51 -41.80
N ILE A 482 34.14 14.98 -41.12
CA ILE A 482 32.79 14.39 -41.21
C ILE A 482 31.82 15.31 -41.96
N GLY A 483 31.93 16.63 -41.75
CA GLY A 483 31.04 17.64 -42.33
C GLY A 483 29.98 18.13 -41.33
N LYS A 484 28.85 18.63 -41.85
CA LYS A 484 27.74 19.14 -41.04
C LYS A 484 26.99 18.01 -40.37
N VAL A 485 27.07 17.96 -39.04
CA VAL A 485 26.35 16.98 -38.22
C VAL A 485 25.26 17.69 -37.43
N PRO A 486 24.00 17.21 -37.48
CA PRO A 486 22.94 17.73 -36.63
C PRO A 486 23.30 17.49 -35.16
N MET A 487 23.35 18.55 -34.36
CA MET A 487 23.60 18.47 -32.92
C MET A 487 22.49 19.19 -32.17
N ALA A 488 21.83 18.46 -31.27
CA ALA A 488 20.87 19.00 -30.34
C ALA A 488 21.42 18.92 -28.91
N THR A 489 21.14 19.92 -28.08
CA THR A 489 21.39 19.81 -26.63
C THR A 489 20.62 18.63 -26.01
N ALA A 490 19.52 18.21 -26.65
CA ALA A 490 18.78 17.00 -26.31
C ALA A 490 19.64 15.71 -26.34
N LEU A 491 20.71 15.67 -27.13
CA LEU A 491 21.66 14.55 -27.13
C LEU A 491 22.43 14.45 -25.79
N ILE A 492 22.71 15.57 -25.14
CA ILE A 492 23.37 15.60 -23.82
C ILE A 492 22.39 15.11 -22.74
N PHE A 493 21.12 15.51 -22.85
CA PHE A 493 20.06 14.99 -22.00
C PHE A 493 19.92 13.47 -22.15
N ASP A 494 19.85 12.99 -23.40
CA ASP A 494 19.73 11.56 -23.71
C ASP A 494 20.99 10.76 -23.33
N LEU A 495 22.18 11.37 -23.37
CA LEU A 495 23.41 10.80 -22.79
C LEU A 495 23.25 10.63 -21.27
N GLY A 496 22.63 11.59 -20.59
CA GLY A 496 22.29 11.49 -19.17
C GLY A 496 21.37 10.31 -18.88
N VAL A 497 20.31 10.14 -19.69
CA VAL A 497 19.40 8.99 -19.65
C VAL A 497 20.17 7.68 -19.82
N PHE A 498 20.98 7.58 -20.87
CA PHE A 498 21.81 6.40 -21.16
C PHE A 498 22.71 6.02 -19.98
N VAL A 499 23.52 6.96 -19.48
CA VAL A 499 24.46 6.71 -18.38
C VAL A 499 23.71 6.30 -17.11
N LEU A 500 22.56 6.92 -16.82
CA LEU A 500 21.75 6.57 -15.66
C LEU A 500 21.18 5.15 -15.77
N VAL A 501 20.56 4.81 -16.89
CA VAL A 501 19.94 3.49 -17.11
C VAL A 501 20.98 2.38 -16.97
N VAL A 502 22.17 2.58 -17.53
CA VAL A 502 23.30 1.66 -17.37
C VAL A 502 23.71 1.54 -15.91
N GLY A 503 23.95 2.68 -15.24
CA GLY A 503 24.29 2.71 -13.82
C GLY A 503 23.27 1.99 -12.94
N ALA A 504 21.99 2.31 -13.10
CA ALA A 504 20.88 1.75 -12.33
C ALA A 504 20.78 0.23 -12.50
N THR A 505 20.80 -0.25 -13.74
CA THR A 505 20.67 -1.68 -14.03
C THR A 505 21.87 -2.46 -13.54
N VAL A 506 23.09 -1.94 -13.74
CA VAL A 506 24.33 -2.55 -13.25
C VAL A 506 24.37 -2.58 -11.71
N VAL A 507 23.94 -1.53 -11.01
CA VAL A 507 23.80 -1.56 -9.54
C VAL A 507 22.88 -2.70 -9.09
N MET A 508 21.71 -2.84 -9.72
CA MET A 508 20.74 -3.89 -9.36
C MET A 508 21.31 -5.28 -9.62
N LEU A 509 21.96 -5.48 -10.76
CA LEU A 509 22.67 -6.71 -11.11
C LEU A 509 23.73 -7.05 -10.08
N ILE A 510 24.61 -6.10 -9.74
CA ILE A 510 25.67 -6.26 -8.73
C ILE A 510 25.04 -6.65 -7.39
N ALA A 511 23.97 -5.98 -6.97
CA ALA A 511 23.30 -6.26 -5.71
C ALA A 511 22.75 -7.69 -5.64
N LEU A 512 22.23 -8.22 -6.75
CA LEU A 512 21.76 -9.61 -6.87
C LEU A 512 22.92 -10.60 -6.99
N ALA A 513 23.92 -10.32 -7.83
CA ALA A 513 25.04 -11.19 -8.08
C ALA A 513 25.91 -11.39 -6.83
N HIS A 514 26.10 -10.34 -6.02
CA HIS A 514 26.81 -10.42 -4.74
C HIS A 514 26.15 -11.34 -3.71
N GLN A 515 24.86 -11.66 -3.85
CA GLN A 515 24.23 -12.64 -2.97
C GLN A 515 24.84 -14.03 -3.14
N SER A 516 25.36 -14.35 -4.34
CA SER A 516 25.99 -15.64 -4.62
C SER A 516 27.31 -15.89 -3.89
N ILE A 517 28.00 -14.81 -3.50
CA ILE A 517 29.32 -14.87 -2.85
C ILE A 517 29.18 -14.87 -1.32
N ARG A 518 28.01 -14.51 -0.78
CA ARG A 518 27.83 -14.30 0.65
C ARG A 518 27.55 -15.62 1.37
N ARG A 519 28.34 -15.90 2.41
CA ARG A 519 28.10 -17.05 3.29
C ARG A 519 26.71 -16.93 3.96
N PRO A 520 25.94 -18.03 4.04
CA PRO A 520 24.64 -18.01 4.69
C PRO A 520 24.75 -17.52 6.13
N LYS A 521 23.68 -16.90 6.62
CA LYS A 521 23.56 -16.66 8.06
C LYS A 521 23.56 -18.04 8.72
N PRO A 522 24.49 -18.35 9.65
CA PRO A 522 24.40 -19.61 10.39
C PRO A 522 23.00 -19.66 10.98
N ALA A 523 22.33 -20.80 10.83
CA ALA A 523 21.06 -21.05 11.48
C ALA A 523 21.31 -20.89 12.98
N GLY A 524 21.19 -19.66 13.49
CA GLY A 524 21.22 -19.41 14.92
C GLY A 524 20.10 -20.29 15.45
N ALA A 525 20.45 -21.24 16.31
CA ALA A 525 19.51 -22.10 16.99
C ALA A 525 18.32 -21.24 17.37
N THR A 526 17.22 -21.39 16.64
CA THR A 526 15.99 -20.68 16.93
C THR A 526 15.59 -21.22 18.28
N LYS A 527 16.04 -20.59 19.37
CA LYS A 527 15.39 -20.73 20.66
C LYS A 527 13.97 -20.35 20.34
N LEU A 528 13.10 -21.36 20.28
CA LEU A 528 11.67 -21.20 20.41
C LEU A 528 11.51 -20.30 21.63
N VAL A 529 11.32 -19.01 21.41
CA VAL A 529 10.85 -18.11 22.45
C VAL A 529 9.41 -18.56 22.64
N ALA A 530 9.23 -19.60 23.46
CA ALA A 530 7.97 -19.85 24.10
C ALA A 530 7.57 -18.51 24.71
N ARG A 531 6.47 -17.93 24.20
CA ARG A 531 5.84 -16.76 24.80
C ARG A 531 5.46 -17.14 26.23
N LYS A 532 6.37 -16.94 27.19
CA LYS A 532 6.05 -16.86 28.61
C LYS A 532 5.33 -15.54 28.81
N GLY A 533 4.00 -15.59 28.86
CA GLY A 533 3.20 -14.39 29.11
C GLY A 533 1.71 -14.53 28.80
N ALA A 534 1.12 -15.71 28.99
CA ALA A 534 -0.33 -15.90 28.86
C ALA A 534 -1.07 -16.01 30.22
N ASP A 535 -0.39 -15.76 31.36
CA ASP A 535 -0.96 -15.96 32.70
C ASP A 535 -1.07 -14.69 33.55
N LYS A 536 -1.13 -13.49 32.96
CA LYS A 536 -1.22 -12.25 33.76
C LYS A 536 -2.27 -11.24 33.31
N TRP A 537 -3.45 -11.70 32.90
CA TRP A 537 -4.66 -10.86 32.95
C TRP A 537 -5.88 -11.77 33.18
N ASN A 538 -6.17 -11.99 34.46
CA ASN A 538 -7.55 -12.21 34.93
C ASN A 538 -8.30 -10.89 34.90
#